data_AF-A0A1F9LKZ8-F1
#
_entry.id   AF-A0A1F9LKZ8-F1
#
_cell.length_a   1.000
_cell.length_b   1.000
_cell.length_c   1.000
_cell.angle_alpha   90.00
_cell.angle_beta   90.00
_cell.angle_gamma   90.00
#
_symmetry.space_group_name_H-M   'P 1'
#
loop_
_entity.id
_entity.type
_entity.pdbx_description
1 polymer ?
#
loop_
_entity_poly.entity_id
_entity_poly.type
_entity_poly.pdbx_seq_one_letter_code
_entity_poly.pdbx_strand_id
1 'polypeptide(L)'
;MNKITFTIFMLAILNFAMPQGVYACDKQSARNVQAMIGEMGSWSEANDSITFNWGGDWDQASSSQRLGLMRTFADSDACLTGKAREIKYYRNGRLVGKASPISGIELLDK
;
A
#
# COMPACT_ATOMS: atom_id res chain seq x y z
N MET A 1 16.00 62.69 -28.66
CA MET A 1 15.10 62.08 -29.68
C MET A 1 15.29 60.57 -29.63
N ASN A 2 14.16 59.83 -29.64
CA ASN A 2 13.95 58.38 -29.77
C ASN A 2 14.39 57.52 -28.56
N LYS A 3 13.49 57.09 -27.64
CA LYS A 3 12.32 56.17 -27.70
C LYS A 3 12.69 54.68 -27.81
N ILE A 4 11.93 53.88 -27.04
CA ILE A 4 11.75 52.41 -27.04
C ILE A 4 12.56 51.72 -25.94
N THR A 5 12.07 51.66 -24.69
CA THR A 5 11.12 50.67 -24.12
C THR A 5 11.72 49.27 -24.04
N PHE A 6 11.99 48.77 -22.84
CA PHE A 6 11.77 47.35 -22.50
C PHE A 6 11.69 47.19 -20.97
N THR A 7 10.49 47.46 -20.45
CA THR A 7 10.10 47.10 -19.08
C THR A 7 9.95 45.58 -19.01
N ILE A 8 10.92 44.87 -18.43
CA ILE A 8 10.75 43.46 -18.09
C ILE A 8 10.46 43.38 -16.58
N PHE A 9 9.17 43.39 -16.26
CA PHE A 9 8.65 42.82 -15.03
C PHE A 9 8.95 41.31 -15.07
N MET A 10 10.05 40.87 -14.45
CA MET A 10 10.25 39.45 -14.21
C MET A 10 9.46 39.04 -12.97
N LEU A 11 8.41 38.30 -13.27
CA LEU A 11 7.46 37.64 -12.40
C LEU A 11 8.11 37.00 -11.16
N ALA A 12 7.39 37.17 -10.05
CA ALA A 12 7.52 36.43 -8.82
C ALA A 12 7.71 34.93 -9.07
N ILE A 13 8.84 34.39 -8.59
CA ILE A 13 9.03 32.97 -8.39
C ILE A 13 8.20 32.59 -7.16
N LEU A 14 6.89 32.38 -7.37
CA LEU A 14 6.09 31.58 -6.45
C LEU A 14 6.67 30.16 -6.53
N ASN A 15 7.58 29.86 -5.59
CA ASN A 15 7.86 28.50 -5.19
C ASN A 15 6.58 27.96 -4.53
N PHE A 16 5.63 27.53 -5.36
CA PHE A 16 4.63 26.56 -4.95
C PHE A 16 5.40 25.26 -4.70
N ALA A 17 5.94 25.13 -3.49
CA ALA A 17 6.17 23.83 -2.90
C ALA A 17 4.80 23.16 -2.85
N MET A 18 4.44 22.40 -3.88
CA MET A 18 3.30 21.52 -3.80
C MET A 18 3.61 20.55 -2.66
N PRO A 19 2.83 20.54 -1.55
CA PRO A 19 2.92 19.44 -0.63
C PRO A 19 2.61 18.19 -1.47
N GLN A 20 3.57 17.27 -1.52
CA GLN A 20 3.36 15.94 -2.08
C GLN A 20 2.21 15.34 -1.28
N GLY A 21 1.00 15.49 -1.79
CA GLY A 21 -0.19 14.92 -1.20
C GLY A 21 0.07 13.44 -1.14
N VAL A 22 0.30 12.93 0.07
CA VAL A 22 -0.12 11.57 0.40
C VAL A 22 -1.51 11.49 -0.19
N TYR A 23 -1.69 10.74 -1.28
CA TYR A 23 -3.00 10.55 -1.87
C TYR A 23 -3.89 10.15 -0.70
N ALA A 24 -4.84 11.01 -0.34
CA ALA A 24 -5.67 10.78 0.81
C ALA A 24 -6.27 9.39 0.63
N CYS A 25 -5.96 8.50 1.56
CA CYS A 25 -6.39 7.12 1.50
C CYS A 25 -7.89 7.08 1.20
N ASP A 26 -8.26 6.54 0.03
CA ASP A 26 -9.65 6.32 -0.31
C ASP A 26 -10.12 5.09 0.47
N LYS A 27 -10.73 5.36 1.63
CA LYS A 27 -11.24 4.31 2.51
C LYS A 27 -12.29 3.43 1.85
N GLN A 28 -13.04 3.91 0.85
CA GLN A 28 -14.02 3.07 0.17
C GLN A 28 -13.33 2.10 -0.77
N SER A 29 -12.39 2.58 -1.57
CA SER A 29 -11.57 1.71 -2.43
C SER A 29 -10.77 0.70 -1.61
N ALA A 30 -10.20 1.10 -0.48
CA ALA A 30 -9.46 0.20 0.40
C ALA A 30 -10.35 -0.90 1.01
N ARG A 31 -11.58 -0.58 1.44
CA ARG A 31 -12.55 -1.60 1.88
C ARG A 31 -12.85 -2.61 0.78
N ASN A 32 -13.08 -2.12 -0.45
CA ASN A 32 -13.36 -2.98 -1.59
C ASN A 32 -12.18 -3.92 -1.90
N VAL A 33 -10.95 -3.38 -1.90
CA VAL A 33 -9.72 -4.15 -2.12
C VAL A 33 -9.51 -5.18 -1.01
N GLN A 34 -9.62 -4.78 0.26
CA GLN A 34 -9.44 -5.70 1.39
C GLN A 34 -10.49 -6.83 1.37
N ALA A 35 -11.73 -6.52 0.98
CA ALA A 35 -12.79 -7.52 0.82
C ALA A 35 -12.45 -8.51 -0.30
N MET A 36 -12.13 -8.03 -1.51
CA MET A 36 -11.77 -8.89 -2.64
C MET A 36 -10.57 -9.79 -2.34
N ILE A 37 -9.52 -9.26 -1.70
CA ILE A 37 -8.36 -10.09 -1.32
C ILE A 37 -8.73 -11.02 -0.17
N GLY A 38 -9.54 -10.56 0.79
CA GLY A 38 -10.03 -11.37 1.89
C GLY A 38 -10.80 -12.61 1.43
N GLU A 39 -11.49 -12.53 0.29
CA GLU A 39 -12.19 -13.67 -0.35
C GLU A 39 -11.23 -14.72 -0.92
N MET A 40 -9.96 -14.40 -1.15
CA MET A 40 -8.94 -15.34 -1.62
C MET A 40 -8.41 -16.26 -0.51
N GLY A 41 -8.97 -16.17 0.70
CA GLY A 41 -8.50 -16.92 1.86
C GLY A 41 -9.41 -16.77 3.07
N SER A 42 -8.81 -16.93 4.25
CA SER A 42 -9.44 -16.59 5.52
C SER A 42 -8.48 -15.76 6.34
N TRP A 43 -8.99 -14.80 7.09
CA TRP A 43 -8.14 -13.95 7.92
C TRP A 43 -8.84 -13.56 9.21
N SER A 44 -8.05 -13.21 10.21
CA SER A 44 -8.51 -12.75 11.50
C SER A 44 -7.59 -11.67 12.04
N GLU A 45 -8.16 -10.82 12.86
CA GLU A 45 -7.44 -9.77 13.58
C GLU A 45 -7.45 -10.07 15.08
N ALA A 46 -6.29 -9.98 15.72
CA ALA A 46 -6.16 -10.07 17.17
C ALA A 46 -4.97 -9.21 17.63
N ASN A 47 -5.16 -8.46 18.72
CA ASN A 47 -4.09 -7.66 19.36
C ASN A 47 -3.32 -6.77 18.37
N ASP A 48 -4.02 -6.06 17.48
CA ASP A 48 -3.41 -5.17 16.49
C ASP A 48 -2.51 -5.89 15.45
N SER A 49 -2.71 -7.18 15.26
CA SER A 49 -2.04 -7.99 14.24
C SER A 49 -3.06 -8.81 13.45
N ILE A 50 -2.73 -9.06 12.18
CA ILE A 50 -3.55 -9.89 11.29
C ILE A 50 -2.86 -11.23 11.04
N THR A 51 -3.64 -12.30 11.06
CA THR A 51 -3.26 -13.59 10.48
C THR A 51 -4.09 -13.81 9.22
N PHE A 52 -3.43 -14.00 8.08
CA PHE A 52 -4.07 -14.29 6.80
C PHE A 52 -3.67 -15.69 6.33
N ASN A 53 -4.63 -16.54 5.97
CA ASN A 53 -4.43 -17.86 5.41
C ASN A 53 -4.91 -17.88 3.95
N TRP A 54 -3.98 -18.04 3.02
CA TRP A 54 -4.29 -18.08 1.58
C TRP A 54 -5.01 -19.36 1.16
N GLY A 55 -5.97 -19.20 0.24
CA GLY A 55 -6.61 -20.27 -0.52
C GLY A 55 -5.73 -20.85 -1.63
N GLY A 56 -6.32 -21.69 -2.48
CA GLY A 56 -5.60 -22.43 -3.54
C GLY A 56 -5.00 -21.55 -4.63
N ASP A 57 -5.58 -20.38 -4.89
CA ASP A 57 -5.11 -19.45 -5.95
C ASP A 57 -3.68 -18.97 -5.71
N TRP A 58 -3.22 -18.96 -4.44
CA TRP A 58 -1.84 -18.67 -4.08
C TRP A 58 -0.84 -19.57 -4.80
N ASP A 59 -1.17 -20.87 -4.91
CA ASP A 59 -0.27 -21.87 -5.46
C ASP A 59 -0.06 -21.68 -6.97
N GLN A 60 -1.03 -21.04 -7.65
CA GLN A 60 -0.97 -20.72 -9.08
C GLN A 60 -0.30 -19.38 -9.38
N ALA A 61 -0.17 -18.50 -8.39
CA ALA A 61 0.46 -17.20 -8.56
C ALA A 61 1.99 -17.31 -8.57
N SER A 62 2.64 -16.51 -9.41
CA SER A 62 4.09 -16.29 -9.37
C SER A 62 4.51 -15.55 -8.10
N SER A 63 5.80 -15.63 -7.73
CA SER A 63 6.34 -14.94 -6.55
C SER A 63 6.12 -13.42 -6.58
N SER A 64 6.15 -12.78 -7.75
CA SER A 64 5.87 -11.34 -7.87
C SER A 64 4.40 -11.01 -7.65
N GLN A 65 3.49 -11.85 -8.15
CA GLN A 65 2.04 -11.72 -7.90
C GLN A 65 1.73 -11.94 -6.42
N ARG A 66 2.30 -12.97 -5.79
CA ARG A 66 2.19 -13.25 -4.35
C ARG A 66 2.61 -12.06 -3.49
N LEU A 67 3.78 -11.49 -3.78
CA LEU A 67 4.25 -10.29 -3.10
C LEU A 67 3.32 -9.09 -3.33
N GLY A 68 2.80 -8.95 -4.55
CA GLY A 68 1.81 -7.91 -4.90
C GLY A 68 0.51 -8.03 -4.11
N LEU A 69 -0.02 -9.24 -3.95
CA LEU A 69 -1.22 -9.52 -3.15
C LEU A 69 -0.99 -9.18 -1.68
N MET A 70 0.14 -9.62 -1.11
CA MET A 70 0.50 -9.29 0.28
C MET A 70 0.58 -7.77 0.49
N ARG A 71 1.27 -7.06 -0.40
CA ARG A 71 1.39 -5.60 -0.34
C ARG A 71 0.04 -4.92 -0.45
N THR A 72 -0.78 -5.32 -1.42
CA THR A 72 -2.09 -4.71 -1.65
C THR A 72 -2.99 -4.87 -0.42
N PHE A 73 -2.98 -6.05 0.22
CA PHE A 73 -3.69 -6.25 1.47
C PHE A 73 -3.16 -5.36 2.61
N ALA A 74 -1.83 -5.33 2.81
CA ALA A 74 -1.21 -4.52 3.86
C ALA A 74 -1.47 -3.02 3.68
N ASP A 75 -1.38 -2.52 2.45
CA ASP A 75 -1.65 -1.11 2.12
C ASP A 75 -3.12 -0.76 2.34
N SER A 76 -4.04 -1.67 2.00
CA SER A 76 -5.47 -1.49 2.28
C SER A 76 -5.77 -1.46 3.77
N ASP A 77 -5.14 -2.34 4.57
CA ASP A 77 -5.27 -2.33 6.03
C ASP A 77 -4.71 -1.03 6.64
N ALA A 78 -3.53 -0.62 6.19
CA ALA A 78 -2.91 0.62 6.67
C ALA A 78 -3.74 1.86 6.33
N CYS A 79 -4.37 1.88 5.16
CA CYS A 79 -5.32 2.91 4.77
C CYS A 79 -6.54 2.94 5.70
N LEU A 80 -7.12 1.77 6.02
CA LEU A 80 -8.32 1.71 6.85
C LEU A 80 -8.06 2.03 8.32
N THR A 81 -6.96 1.54 8.88
CA THR A 81 -6.60 1.68 10.29
C THR A 81 -5.79 2.93 10.58
N GLY A 82 -5.20 3.54 9.55
CA GLY A 82 -4.32 4.71 9.66
C GLY A 82 -2.88 4.38 10.06
N LYS A 83 -2.49 3.10 10.14
CA LYS A 83 -1.13 2.67 10.47
C LYS A 83 -0.78 1.32 9.85
N ALA A 84 0.50 1.10 9.53
CA ALA A 84 0.98 -0.24 9.23
C ALA A 84 0.93 -1.12 10.49
N ARG A 85 0.63 -2.41 10.31
CA ARG A 85 0.53 -3.40 11.39
C ARG A 85 1.28 -4.67 11.02
N GLU A 86 1.49 -5.54 12.01
CA GLU A 86 2.05 -6.87 11.78
C GLU A 86 1.01 -7.77 11.10
N ILE A 87 1.35 -8.33 9.95
CA ILE A 87 0.52 -9.29 9.22
C ILE A 87 1.36 -10.53 8.94
N LYS A 88 0.86 -11.69 9.36
CA LYS A 88 1.46 -12.99 9.04
C LYS A 88 0.63 -13.70 7.99
N TYR A 89 1.26 -14.10 6.91
CA TYR A 89 0.62 -14.77 5.78
C TYR A 89 0.99 -16.26 5.79
N TYR A 90 -0.02 -17.10 5.75
CA TYR A 90 0.10 -18.55 5.83
C TYR A 90 -0.52 -19.22 4.60
N ARG A 91 0.01 -20.39 4.25
CA ARG A 91 -0.59 -21.32 3.29
C ARG A 91 -0.34 -22.74 3.80
N ASN A 92 -1.39 -23.55 3.90
CA ASN A 92 -1.31 -24.94 4.40
C ASN A 92 -0.55 -25.04 5.74
N GLY A 93 -0.81 -24.11 6.67
CA GLY A 93 -0.18 -24.06 8.00
C GLY A 93 1.28 -23.57 8.03
N ARG A 94 1.87 -23.23 6.88
CA ARG A 94 3.25 -22.70 6.80
C ARG A 94 3.24 -21.19 6.64
N LEU A 95 4.13 -20.51 7.35
CA LEU A 95 4.36 -19.07 7.15
C LEU A 95 5.04 -18.86 5.80
N VAL A 96 4.34 -18.21 4.88
CA VAL A 96 4.81 -17.93 3.51
C VAL A 96 5.18 -16.46 3.29
N GLY A 97 4.83 -15.58 4.22
CA GLY A 97 5.19 -14.19 4.14
C GLY A 97 4.84 -13.42 5.41
N LYS A 98 5.36 -12.19 5.49
CA LYS A 98 5.05 -11.25 6.57
C LYS A 98 5.03 -9.81 6.06
N ALA A 99 4.21 -8.97 6.70
CA ALA A 99 4.30 -7.52 6.63
C ALA A 99 4.54 -6.98 8.04
N SER A 100 5.47 -6.04 8.17
CA SER A 100 5.85 -5.44 9.44
C SER A 100 6.08 -3.94 9.25
N PRO A 101 5.66 -3.09 10.20
CA PRO A 101 5.97 -1.67 10.18
C PRO A 101 7.48 -1.38 10.20
N ILE A 102 8.28 -2.33 10.72
CA ILE A 102 9.73 -2.17 10.92
C ILE A 102 10.51 -2.76 9.75
N SER A 103 10.15 -3.97 9.32
CA SER A 103 10.93 -4.72 8.31
C SER A 103 10.32 -4.70 6.91
N GLY A 104 9.17 -4.05 6.73
CA GLY A 104 8.45 -4.00 5.46
C GLY A 104 7.77 -5.34 5.14
N ILE A 105 7.61 -5.63 3.85
CA ILE A 105 6.90 -6.81 3.36
C ILE A 105 7.89 -7.79 2.76
N GLU A 106 7.87 -9.04 3.23
CA GLU A 106 8.79 -10.09 2.83
C GLU A 106 8.04 -11.38 2.48
N LEU A 107 8.29 -11.90 1.29
CA LEU A 107 7.87 -13.23 0.84
C LEU A 107 8.92 -14.28 1.27
N LEU A 108 8.47 -15.33 1.95
CA LEU A 108 9.30 -16.35 2.58
C LEU A 108 9.24 -17.71 1.88
N ASP A 109 8.25 -17.96 1.03
CA ASP A 109 8.13 -19.18 0.23
C ASP A 109 8.98 -19.09 -1.05
N LYS A 110 10.30 -19.16 -0.89
CA LYS A 110 11.24 -19.32 -2.01
C LYS A 110 11.49 -20.79 -2.32
#